data_AF-A0A705WTI7-F1
#
_entry.id   AF-A0A705WTI7-F1
#
_cell.length_a   1.000
_cell.length_b   1.000
_cell.length_c   1.000
_cell.angle_alpha   90.00
_cell.angle_beta   90.00
_cell.angle_gamma   90.00
#
_symmetry.space_group_name_H-M   'P 1'
#
loop_
_entity.id
_entity.type
_entity.pdbx_description
1 polymer ?
#
loop_
_entity_poly.entity_id
_entity_poly.type
_entity_poly.pdbx_seq_one_letter_code
_entity_poly.pdbx_strand_id
1 'polypeptide(L)'
;MNYQMIETDDALASLCEAVRACPAIALDTEFVRTRTYYPQLGLIQLFDGANVALIDPLGISDWSPLKAVLRDTGITKFLHAGSEDLEVFLNAFGELPEPLIDTQILAAFCGRPLSWGFASMVEEYTGVALDKSESRTDWLARPLSERQCEYAAADVWYLLPIAKKLMIETEAAGWLPAALDECRLMQQRRQEIQAPEEAWRDITNAWQLRTRQLACLQLLADWRLRKARERD
;
A
#
# COMPACT_ATOMS: atom_id res chain seq x y z
N MET A 1 10.53 -12.29 -16.66
CA MET A 1 9.75 -12.43 -15.42
C MET A 1 8.37 -12.87 -15.85
N ASN A 2 7.83 -13.96 -15.31
CA ASN A 2 6.50 -14.44 -15.69
C ASN A 2 5.52 -13.97 -14.60
N TYR A 3 4.37 -13.45 -15.02
CA TYR A 3 3.27 -13.05 -14.13
C TYR A 3 1.97 -13.70 -14.59
N GLN A 4 1.01 -13.81 -13.67
CA GLN A 4 -0.34 -14.28 -13.93
C GLN A 4 -1.33 -13.16 -13.66
N MET A 5 -2.23 -12.88 -14.61
CA MET A 5 -3.36 -11.99 -14.38
C MET A 5 -4.50 -12.76 -13.69
N ILE A 6 -5.06 -12.17 -12.63
CA ILE A 6 -6.13 -12.73 -11.80
C ILE A 6 -7.34 -11.82 -11.93
N GLU A 7 -8.34 -12.26 -12.71
CA GLU A 7 -9.54 -11.48 -13.06
C GLU A 7 -10.83 -12.16 -12.59
N THR A 8 -10.75 -13.25 -11.83
CA THR A 8 -11.92 -14.01 -11.37
C THR A 8 -11.75 -14.47 -9.92
N ASP A 9 -12.88 -14.61 -9.22
CA ASP A 9 -12.92 -15.08 -7.82
C ASP A 9 -12.26 -16.47 -7.65
N ASP A 10 -12.50 -17.40 -8.57
CA ASP A 10 -11.91 -18.75 -8.54
C ASP A 10 -10.38 -18.72 -8.68
N ALA A 11 -9.86 -17.84 -9.55
CA ALA A 11 -8.43 -17.66 -9.72
C ALA A 11 -7.80 -17.02 -8.49
N LEU A 12 -8.48 -16.05 -7.87
CA LEU A 12 -8.05 -15.43 -6.62
C LEU A 12 -8.04 -16.44 -5.46
N ALA A 13 -9.07 -17.26 -5.33
CA ALA A 13 -9.13 -18.30 -4.32
C ALA A 13 -7.98 -19.31 -4.51
N SER A 14 -7.72 -19.75 -5.74
CA SER A 14 -6.64 -20.68 -6.07
C SER A 14 -5.25 -20.10 -5.75
N LEU A 15 -5.03 -18.82 -6.07
CA LEU A 15 -3.82 -18.10 -5.68
C LEU A 15 -3.65 -18.09 -4.17
N CYS A 16 -4.69 -17.71 -3.43
CA CYS A 16 -4.63 -17.58 -1.98
C CYS A 16 -4.37 -18.91 -1.27
N GLU A 17 -4.92 -20.03 -1.77
CA GLU A 17 -4.60 -21.37 -1.23
C GLU A 17 -3.12 -21.73 -1.40
N ALA A 18 -2.51 -21.38 -2.53
CA ALA A 18 -1.07 -21.59 -2.73
C ALA A 18 -0.24 -20.69 -1.80
N VAL A 19 -0.61 -19.42 -1.66
CA VAL A 19 0.08 -18.43 -0.83
C VAL A 19 0.09 -18.80 0.65
N ARG A 20 -0.94 -19.50 1.16
CA ARG A 20 -1.01 -19.93 2.58
C ARG A 20 0.15 -20.81 3.03
N ALA A 21 0.84 -21.48 2.11
CA ALA A 21 2.01 -22.29 2.43
C ALA A 21 3.31 -21.46 2.55
N CYS A 22 3.28 -20.18 2.18
CA CYS A 22 4.46 -19.32 2.15
C CYS A 22 4.60 -18.51 3.45
N PRO A 23 5.82 -18.32 3.99
CA PRO A 23 6.04 -17.57 5.22
C PRO A 23 5.94 -16.05 5.03
N ALA A 24 6.01 -15.56 3.80
CA ALA A 24 5.96 -14.14 3.48
C ALA A 24 5.57 -13.90 2.02
N ILE A 25 5.01 -12.72 1.77
CA ILE A 25 4.68 -12.21 0.44
C ILE A 25 5.12 -10.74 0.30
N ALA A 26 5.47 -10.34 -0.91
CA ALA A 26 5.56 -8.93 -1.30
C ALA A 26 4.23 -8.49 -1.90
N LEU A 27 3.83 -7.27 -1.58
CA LEU A 27 2.63 -6.61 -2.06
C LEU A 27 2.99 -5.25 -2.63
N ASP A 28 2.17 -4.79 -3.56
CA ASP A 28 2.16 -3.41 -4.05
C ASP A 28 0.76 -3.10 -4.61
N THR A 29 0.44 -1.82 -4.82
CA THR A 29 -0.82 -1.42 -5.46
C THR A 29 -0.62 -0.35 -6.51
N GLU A 30 -1.42 -0.40 -7.56
CA GLU A 30 -1.55 0.68 -8.53
C GLU A 30 -2.94 1.31 -8.42
N PHE A 31 -3.00 2.63 -8.38
CA PHE A 31 -4.25 3.37 -8.23
C PHE A 31 -4.17 4.73 -8.91
N VAL A 32 -5.33 5.28 -9.26
CA VAL A 32 -5.44 6.62 -9.83
C VAL A 32 -6.08 7.56 -8.83
N ARG A 33 -5.43 8.71 -8.58
CA ARG A 33 -6.03 9.83 -7.86
C ARG A 33 -6.50 10.88 -8.85
N THR A 34 -7.81 11.01 -8.99
CA THR A 34 -8.41 12.03 -9.86
C THR A 34 -9.13 13.09 -9.02
N ARG A 35 -10.45 13.21 -9.17
CA ARG A 35 -11.32 14.12 -8.41
C ARG A 35 -12.14 13.37 -7.36
N THR A 36 -11.86 12.09 -7.16
CA THR A 36 -12.51 11.25 -6.17
C THR A 36 -11.94 11.50 -4.78
N TYR A 37 -12.75 11.29 -3.75
CA TYR A 37 -12.31 11.33 -2.37
C TYR A 37 -11.46 10.09 -2.06
N TYR A 38 -11.92 8.91 -2.49
CA TYR A 38 -11.16 7.67 -2.34
C TYR A 38 -10.29 7.40 -3.58
N PRO A 39 -9.03 6.95 -3.42
CA PRO A 39 -8.23 6.47 -4.53
C PRO A 39 -8.91 5.31 -5.25
N GLN A 40 -8.92 5.35 -6.57
CA GLN A 40 -9.49 4.27 -7.37
C GLN A 40 -8.42 3.20 -7.59
N LEU A 41 -8.58 2.06 -6.91
CA LEU A 41 -7.69 0.91 -7.03
C LEU A 41 -7.74 0.36 -8.47
N GLY A 42 -6.59 0.32 -9.13
CA GLY A 42 -6.41 -0.17 -10.48
C GLY A 42 -5.79 -1.57 -10.53
N LEU A 43 -4.91 -1.93 -9.60
CA LEU A 43 -4.28 -3.25 -9.56
C LEU A 43 -3.73 -3.55 -8.17
N ILE A 44 -3.72 -4.82 -7.77
CA ILE A 44 -2.94 -5.31 -6.62
C ILE A 44 -1.91 -6.31 -7.12
N GLN A 45 -0.67 -6.16 -6.69
CA GLN A 45 0.42 -7.06 -7.05
C GLN A 45 0.76 -7.94 -5.83
N LEU A 46 1.03 -9.21 -6.08
CA LEU A 46 1.44 -10.15 -5.04
C LEU A 46 2.56 -11.05 -5.57
N PHE A 47 3.61 -11.22 -4.77
CA PHE A 47 4.66 -12.20 -5.05
C PHE A 47 4.98 -13.04 -3.81
N ASP A 48 4.88 -14.36 -3.94
CA ASP A 48 5.14 -15.33 -2.87
C ASP A 48 6.57 -15.93 -2.89
N GLY A 49 7.38 -15.53 -3.87
CA GLY A 49 8.72 -16.08 -4.13
C GLY A 49 8.77 -17.06 -5.29
N ALA A 50 7.63 -17.56 -5.77
CA ALA A 50 7.49 -18.47 -6.90
C ALA A 50 6.57 -17.91 -8.00
N ASN A 51 5.43 -17.33 -7.62
CA ASN A 51 4.38 -16.84 -8.52
C ASN A 51 4.16 -15.36 -8.32
N VAL A 52 4.24 -14.58 -9.41
CA VAL A 52 3.80 -13.18 -9.43
C VAL A 52 2.36 -13.14 -9.93
N ALA A 53 1.48 -12.57 -9.14
CA ALA A 53 0.09 -12.34 -9.48
C ALA A 53 -0.19 -10.84 -9.62
N LEU A 54 -0.90 -10.49 -10.69
CA LEU A 54 -1.49 -9.18 -10.92
C LEU A 54 -3.00 -9.34 -10.78
N ILE A 55 -3.58 -8.79 -9.73
CA ILE A 55 -4.97 -8.96 -9.36
C ILE A 55 -5.75 -7.75 -9.84
N ASP A 56 -6.61 -7.96 -10.85
CA ASP A 56 -7.48 -6.93 -11.39
C ASP A 56 -8.72 -6.78 -10.51
N PRO A 57 -8.87 -5.68 -9.75
CA PRO A 57 -9.98 -5.51 -8.82
C PRO A 57 -11.34 -5.43 -9.51
N LEU A 58 -11.41 -5.11 -10.81
CA LEU A 58 -12.67 -4.97 -11.54
C LEU A 58 -13.35 -6.32 -11.82
N GLY A 59 -12.58 -7.42 -11.83
CA GLY A 59 -13.07 -8.78 -12.05
C GLY A 59 -13.40 -9.56 -10.77
N ILE A 60 -13.06 -9.00 -9.61
CA ILE A 60 -13.19 -9.68 -8.31
C ILE A 60 -14.42 -9.16 -7.55
N SER A 61 -15.25 -10.08 -7.08
CA SER A 61 -16.41 -9.80 -6.26
C SER A 61 -16.27 -10.34 -4.83
N ASP A 62 -15.54 -11.45 -4.65
CA ASP A 62 -15.26 -12.03 -3.33
C ASP A 62 -13.80 -11.90 -2.93
N TRP A 63 -13.52 -10.90 -2.09
CA TRP A 63 -12.19 -10.66 -1.52
C TRP A 63 -11.86 -11.52 -0.30
N SER A 64 -12.78 -12.35 0.18
CA SER A 64 -12.60 -13.15 1.40
C SER A 64 -11.33 -14.01 1.39
N PRO A 65 -10.92 -14.65 0.27
CA PRO A 65 -9.67 -15.41 0.22
C PRO A 65 -8.43 -14.55 0.44
N LEU A 66 -8.36 -13.38 -0.22
CA LEU A 66 -7.23 -12.47 -0.09
C LEU A 66 -7.20 -11.85 1.30
N LYS A 67 -8.34 -11.37 1.81
CA LYS A 67 -8.47 -10.85 3.18
C LYS A 67 -7.98 -11.85 4.22
N ALA A 68 -8.27 -13.15 4.03
CA ALA A 68 -7.77 -14.19 4.90
C ALA A 68 -6.24 -14.29 4.91
N VAL A 69 -5.58 -14.15 3.76
CA VAL A 69 -4.11 -14.10 3.65
C VAL A 69 -3.55 -12.82 4.29
N LEU A 70 -4.20 -11.67 4.04
CA LEU A 70 -3.76 -10.38 4.55
C LEU A 70 -3.78 -10.33 6.09
N ARG A 71 -4.73 -10.98 6.76
CA ARG A 71 -4.78 -11.08 8.24
C ARG A 71 -4.03 -12.27 8.84
N ASP A 72 -3.46 -13.15 8.00
CA ASP A 72 -2.78 -14.33 8.50
C ASP A 72 -1.45 -13.95 9.15
N THR A 73 -1.38 -14.08 10.48
CA THR A 73 -0.18 -13.75 11.25
C THR A 73 1.01 -14.67 10.98
N GLY A 74 0.79 -15.83 10.36
CA GLY A 74 1.84 -16.73 9.89
C GLY A 74 2.51 -16.28 8.59
N ILE A 75 1.93 -15.31 7.89
CA ILE A 75 2.41 -14.80 6.59
C ILE A 75 2.84 -13.34 6.77
N THR A 76 4.12 -13.05 6.62
CA THR A 76 4.60 -11.64 6.67
C THR A 76 4.30 -10.93 5.36
N LYS A 77 3.63 -9.78 5.42
CA LYS A 77 3.41 -8.92 4.26
C LYS A 77 4.51 -7.87 4.19
N PHE A 78 5.12 -7.70 3.02
CA PHE A 78 6.11 -6.66 2.75
C PHE A 78 5.60 -5.68 1.71
N LEU A 79 5.76 -4.38 1.99
CA LEU A 79 5.58 -3.29 1.04
C LEU A 79 6.84 -2.39 1.06
N HIS A 80 6.90 -1.44 0.13
CA HIS A 80 7.91 -0.39 0.13
C HIS A 80 7.25 0.97 0.03
N ALA A 81 7.51 1.86 1.00
CA ALA A 81 6.89 3.18 1.04
C ALA A 81 5.34 3.13 1.02
N GLY A 82 4.78 2.14 1.72
CA GLY A 82 3.41 1.65 1.58
C GLY A 82 2.32 2.56 2.17
N SER A 83 2.65 3.81 2.49
CA SER A 83 1.74 4.68 3.24
C SER A 83 0.45 4.99 2.48
N GLU A 84 0.48 4.97 1.14
CA GLU A 84 -0.69 5.20 0.30
C GLU A 84 -1.44 3.89 0.07
N ASP A 85 -0.73 2.77 -0.07
CA ASP A 85 -1.31 1.43 -0.14
C ASP A 85 -2.15 1.09 1.09
N LEU A 86 -1.74 1.54 2.28
CA LEU A 86 -2.57 1.40 3.49
C LEU A 86 -3.93 2.07 3.36
N GLU A 87 -4.00 3.25 2.74
CA GLU A 87 -5.26 3.95 2.48
C GLU A 87 -6.10 3.16 1.47
N VAL A 88 -5.47 2.64 0.42
CA VAL A 88 -6.11 1.79 -0.59
C VAL A 88 -6.68 0.52 0.03
N PHE A 89 -5.92 -0.19 0.87
CA PHE A 89 -6.39 -1.38 1.57
C PHE A 89 -7.55 -1.10 2.54
N LEU A 90 -7.49 0.00 3.30
CA LEU A 90 -8.60 0.39 4.16
C LEU A 90 -9.88 0.67 3.37
N ASN A 91 -9.77 1.36 2.23
CA ASN A 91 -10.91 1.68 1.40
C ASN A 91 -11.48 0.44 0.69
N ALA A 92 -10.62 -0.44 0.19
CA ALA A 92 -11.03 -1.63 -0.55
C ALA A 92 -11.54 -2.75 0.37
N PHE A 93 -10.89 -2.95 1.53
CA PHE A 93 -11.11 -4.14 2.37
C PHE A 93 -11.64 -3.85 3.77
N GLY A 94 -11.57 -2.60 4.23
CA GLY A 94 -11.95 -2.19 5.58
C GLY A 94 -10.95 -2.60 6.67
N GLU A 95 -9.81 -3.18 6.28
CA GLU A 95 -8.78 -3.70 7.21
C GLU A 95 -7.39 -3.59 6.58
N LEU A 96 -6.37 -3.55 7.42
CA LEU A 96 -4.97 -3.54 6.99
C LEU A 96 -4.36 -4.95 7.08
N PRO A 97 -3.38 -5.28 6.23
CA PRO A 97 -2.63 -6.52 6.38
C PRO A 97 -1.84 -6.58 7.69
N GLU A 98 -1.79 -7.74 8.34
CA GLU A 98 -1.04 -7.97 9.57
C GLU A 98 -0.40 -9.37 9.65
N PRO A 99 0.89 -9.51 10.00
CA PRO A 99 1.87 -8.43 10.19
C PRO A 99 2.31 -7.84 8.85
N LEU A 100 2.46 -6.53 8.83
CA LEU A 100 2.98 -5.77 7.69
C LEU A 100 4.28 -5.07 8.05
N ILE A 101 5.28 -5.18 7.18
CA ILE A 101 6.59 -4.55 7.33
C ILE A 101 6.90 -3.72 6.09
N ASP A 102 7.30 -2.46 6.31
CA ASP A 102 7.72 -1.56 5.24
C ASP A 102 9.25 -1.56 5.09
N THR A 103 9.73 -1.92 3.91
CA THR A 103 11.16 -1.96 3.62
C THR A 103 11.83 -0.58 3.61
N GLN A 104 11.10 0.51 3.34
CA GLN A 104 11.63 1.87 3.45
C GLN A 104 11.91 2.22 4.92
N ILE A 105 11.06 1.76 5.85
CA ILE A 105 11.28 1.92 7.30
C ILE A 105 12.49 1.09 7.72
N LEU A 106 12.56 -0.20 7.35
CA LEU A 106 13.74 -1.05 7.65
C LEU A 106 15.04 -0.38 7.17
N ALA A 107 15.05 0.10 5.92
CA ALA A 107 16.20 0.76 5.33
C ALA A 107 16.58 2.04 6.07
N ALA A 108 15.62 2.83 6.55
CA ALA A 108 15.88 4.02 7.33
C ALA A 108 16.60 3.71 8.65
N PHE A 109 16.18 2.65 9.34
CA PHE A 109 16.89 2.15 10.54
C PHE A 109 18.28 1.58 10.22
N CYS A 110 18.52 1.18 8.97
CA CYS A 110 19.84 0.79 8.45
C CYS A 110 20.68 1.99 7.93
N GLY A 111 20.23 3.23 8.16
CA GLY A 111 20.96 4.45 7.79
C GLY A 111 20.69 4.98 6.39
N ARG A 112 19.69 4.45 5.68
CA ARG A 112 19.23 5.01 4.40
C ARG A 112 18.31 6.22 4.63
N PRO A 113 18.12 7.09 3.63
CA PRO A 113 17.16 8.20 3.75
C PRO A 113 15.75 7.70 4.04
N LEU A 114 14.98 8.45 4.84
CA LEU A 114 13.56 8.13 5.12
C LEU A 114 12.70 8.04 3.84
N SER A 115 13.08 8.77 2.78
CA SER A 115 12.40 8.77 1.49
C SER A 115 13.22 8.06 0.41
N TRP A 116 13.88 6.95 0.78
CA TRP A 116 14.63 6.15 -0.18
C TRP A 116 13.66 5.40 -1.09
N GLY A 117 13.64 5.76 -2.37
CA GLY A 117 12.66 5.22 -3.33
C GLY A 117 12.98 3.82 -3.83
N PHE A 118 11.94 3.10 -4.25
CA PHE A 118 12.00 1.69 -4.64
C PHE A 118 13.05 1.40 -5.72
N ALA A 119 13.05 2.14 -6.83
CA ALA A 119 14.02 1.94 -7.91
C ALA A 119 15.49 2.10 -7.46
N SER A 120 15.77 3.03 -6.53
CA SER A 120 17.11 3.20 -5.96
C SER A 120 17.48 2.06 -5.02
N MET A 121 16.51 1.54 -4.27
CA MET A 121 16.70 0.34 -3.46
C MET A 121 16.99 -0.88 -4.34
N VAL A 122 16.23 -1.08 -5.42
CA VAL A 122 16.46 -2.19 -6.37
C VAL A 122 17.84 -2.07 -7.02
N GLU A 123 18.21 -0.90 -7.52
CA GLU A 123 19.52 -0.67 -8.12
C GLU A 123 20.66 -0.97 -7.15
N GLU A 124 20.55 -0.57 -5.88
CA GLU A 124 21.57 -0.84 -4.88
C GLU A 124 21.72 -2.34 -4.55
N TYR A 125 20.61 -3.05 -4.34
CA TYR A 125 20.64 -4.45 -3.91
C TYR A 125 20.84 -5.47 -5.03
N THR A 126 20.56 -5.07 -6.28
CA THR A 126 20.54 -5.98 -7.43
C THR A 126 21.40 -5.53 -8.61
N GLY A 127 21.78 -4.25 -8.67
CA GLY A 127 22.44 -3.64 -9.83
C GLY A 127 21.51 -3.39 -11.02
N VAL A 128 20.21 -3.63 -10.88
CA VAL A 128 19.21 -3.43 -11.94
C VAL A 128 18.63 -2.03 -11.86
N ALA A 129 18.75 -1.27 -12.95
CA ALA A 129 18.05 -0.02 -13.12
C ALA A 129 16.61 -0.28 -13.61
N LEU A 130 15.61 0.05 -12.79
CA LEU A 130 14.21 -0.08 -13.18
C LEU A 130 13.78 1.03 -14.15
N ASP A 131 12.96 0.67 -15.13
CA ASP A 131 12.26 1.63 -15.96
C ASP A 131 11.12 2.29 -15.15
N LYS A 132 11.03 3.62 -15.24
CA LYS A 132 10.02 4.43 -14.54
C LYS A 132 8.93 4.94 -15.47
N SER A 133 8.94 4.52 -16.74
CA SER A 133 8.09 5.03 -17.80
C SER A 133 6.60 4.85 -17.54
N GLU A 134 6.19 3.77 -16.86
CA GLU A 134 4.78 3.41 -16.65
C GLU A 134 4.21 3.89 -15.30
N SER A 135 5.04 4.50 -14.43
CA SER A 135 4.66 4.95 -13.07
C SER A 135 3.53 6.00 -13.00
N ARG A 136 3.21 6.66 -14.13
CA ARG A 136 2.17 7.70 -14.23
C ARG A 136 1.25 7.43 -15.42
N THR A 137 0.69 6.23 -15.47
CA THR A 137 -0.25 5.81 -16.51
C THR A 137 -1.66 5.62 -15.97
N ASP A 138 -2.62 5.41 -16.88
CA ASP A 138 -4.00 5.15 -16.49
C ASP A 138 -4.15 3.67 -16.09
N TRP A 139 -4.09 3.42 -14.78
CA TRP A 139 -4.24 2.09 -14.19
C TRP A 139 -5.69 1.60 -14.13
N LEU A 140 -6.66 2.43 -14.55
CA LEU A 140 -8.06 2.02 -14.74
C LEU A 140 -8.35 1.62 -16.19
N ALA A 141 -7.43 1.87 -17.12
CA ALA A 141 -7.57 1.43 -18.50
C ALA A 141 -7.61 -0.10 -18.58
N ARG A 142 -8.47 -0.64 -19.47
CA ARG A 142 -8.57 -2.07 -19.74
C ARG A 142 -8.62 -2.35 -21.25
N PRO A 143 -7.89 -3.39 -21.74
CA PRO A 143 -6.90 -4.17 -21.00
C PRO A 143 -5.67 -3.30 -20.64
N LEU A 144 -4.98 -3.63 -19.55
CA LEU A 144 -3.66 -3.03 -19.26
C LEU A 144 -2.67 -3.44 -20.34
N SER A 145 -1.74 -2.53 -20.68
CA SER A 145 -0.68 -2.85 -21.63
C SER A 145 0.34 -3.84 -21.03
N GLU A 146 1.05 -4.57 -21.89
CA GLU A 146 2.12 -5.48 -21.47
C GLU A 146 3.18 -4.75 -20.62
N ARG A 147 3.55 -3.52 -21.01
CA ARG A 147 4.51 -2.70 -20.25
C ARG A 147 4.02 -2.32 -18.86
N GLN A 148 2.75 -1.96 -18.73
CA GLN A 148 2.13 -1.70 -17.42
C GLN A 148 2.18 -2.96 -16.54
N CYS A 149 1.85 -4.12 -17.09
CA CYS A 149 1.92 -5.38 -16.35
C CYS A 149 3.36 -5.75 -15.96
N GLU A 150 4.33 -5.57 -16.85
CA GLU A 150 5.75 -5.80 -16.55
C GLU A 150 6.28 -4.86 -15.47
N TYR A 151 5.92 -3.57 -15.54
CA TYR A 151 6.24 -2.58 -14.53
C TYR A 151 5.68 -2.98 -13.16
N ALA A 152 4.36 -3.21 -13.08
CA ALA A 152 3.69 -3.56 -11.83
C ALA A 152 4.23 -4.88 -11.23
N ALA A 153 4.49 -5.87 -12.07
CA ALA A 153 5.08 -7.14 -11.64
C ALA A 153 6.50 -6.95 -11.07
N ALA A 154 7.28 -5.99 -11.59
CA ALA A 154 8.64 -5.75 -11.14
C ALA A 154 8.67 -5.22 -9.69
N ASP A 155 7.67 -4.42 -9.30
CA ASP A 155 7.59 -3.81 -7.97
C ASP A 155 7.51 -4.86 -6.85
N VAL A 156 6.84 -5.99 -7.07
CA VAL A 156 6.82 -7.10 -6.10
C VAL A 156 7.94 -8.12 -6.31
N TRP A 157 8.36 -8.34 -7.56
CA TRP A 157 9.39 -9.33 -7.90
C TRP A 157 10.73 -9.03 -7.24
N TYR A 158 11.17 -7.77 -7.32
CA TYR A 158 12.44 -7.35 -6.70
C TYR A 158 12.29 -7.08 -5.21
N LEU A 159 11.08 -6.74 -4.73
CA LEU A 159 10.85 -6.40 -3.33
C LEU A 159 11.10 -7.59 -2.39
N LEU A 160 10.53 -8.77 -2.66
CA LEU A 160 10.59 -9.88 -1.69
C LEU A 160 12.04 -10.33 -1.36
N PRO A 161 12.96 -10.49 -2.34
CA PRO A 161 14.36 -10.79 -2.03
C PRO A 161 15.06 -9.68 -1.23
N ILE A 162 14.77 -8.42 -1.53
CA ILE A 162 15.36 -7.27 -0.84
C ILE A 162 14.84 -7.16 0.60
N ALA A 163 13.53 -7.34 0.80
CA ALA A 163 12.90 -7.35 2.11
C ALA A 163 13.57 -8.36 3.05
N LYS A 164 13.86 -9.58 2.54
CA LYS A 164 14.58 -10.61 3.31
C LYS A 164 16.00 -10.16 3.70
N LYS A 165 16.72 -9.46 2.83
CA LYS A 165 18.05 -8.89 3.14
C LYS A 165 17.95 -7.77 4.19
N LEU A 166 17.02 -6.84 4.01
CA LEU A 166 16.79 -5.74 4.94
C LEU A 166 16.37 -6.22 6.33
N MET A 167 15.60 -7.29 6.44
CA MET A 167 15.28 -7.90 7.73
C MET A 167 16.55 -8.34 8.48
N ILE A 168 17.45 -9.05 7.78
CA ILE A 168 18.74 -9.51 8.34
C ILE A 168 19.61 -8.32 8.72
N GLU A 169 19.71 -7.31 7.86
CA GLU A 169 20.51 -6.11 8.10
C GLU A 169 20.00 -5.31 9.31
N THR A 170 18.69 -5.12 9.40
CA THR A 170 18.05 -4.39 10.50
C THR A 170 18.19 -5.14 11.83
N GLU A 171 18.09 -6.47 11.80
CA GLU A 171 18.33 -7.33 12.96
C GLU A 171 19.79 -7.28 13.41
N ALA A 172 20.74 -7.42 12.48
CA ALA A 172 22.17 -7.35 12.76
C ALA A 172 22.60 -5.97 13.30
N ALA A 173 21.92 -4.90 12.88
CA ALA A 173 22.12 -3.55 13.40
C ALA A 173 21.49 -3.32 14.79
N GLY A 174 20.69 -4.27 15.29
CA GLY A 174 20.02 -4.18 16.60
C GLY A 174 18.76 -3.31 16.63
N TRP A 175 18.24 -2.91 15.46
CA TRP A 175 17.13 -1.97 15.34
C TRP A 175 15.79 -2.62 14.98
N LEU A 176 15.76 -3.93 14.72
CA LEU A 176 14.55 -4.60 14.24
C LEU A 176 13.32 -4.36 15.14
N PRO A 177 13.38 -4.45 16.48
CA PRO A 177 12.22 -4.17 17.32
C PRO A 177 11.65 -2.75 17.13
N ALA A 178 12.52 -1.75 16.97
CA ALA A 178 12.11 -0.36 16.77
C ALA A 178 11.53 -0.14 15.36
N ALA A 179 12.13 -0.77 14.34
CA ALA A 179 11.63 -0.69 12.97
C ALA A 179 10.24 -1.33 12.81
N LEU A 180 9.99 -2.46 13.48
CA LEU A 180 8.67 -3.09 13.52
C LEU A 180 7.64 -2.26 14.28
N ASP A 181 8.06 -1.57 15.35
CA ASP A 181 7.19 -0.64 16.08
C ASP A 181 6.81 0.57 15.22
N GLU A 182 7.76 1.14 14.47
CA GLU A 182 7.50 2.23 13.53
C GLU A 182 6.56 1.81 12.40
N CYS A 183 6.71 0.58 11.87
CA CYS A 183 5.76 0.02 10.90
C CYS A 183 4.34 -0.04 11.49
N ARG A 184 4.21 -0.47 12.76
CA ARG A 184 2.92 -0.53 13.47
C ARG A 184 2.35 0.86 13.72
N LEU A 185 3.19 1.83 14.11
CA LEU A 185 2.76 3.21 14.34
C LEU A 185 2.20 3.84 13.06
N MET A 186 2.86 3.62 11.91
CA MET A 186 2.35 4.04 10.61
C MET A 186 0.98 3.43 10.31
N GLN A 187 0.81 2.13 10.55
CA GLN A 187 -0.47 1.43 10.37
C GLN A 187 -1.57 1.98 11.29
N GLN A 188 -1.26 2.24 12.57
CA GLN A 188 -2.20 2.81 13.53
C GLN A 188 -2.67 4.20 13.10
N ARG A 189 -1.74 5.08 12.72
CA ARG A 189 -2.06 6.43 12.24
C ARG A 189 -2.96 6.42 11.01
N ARG A 190 -2.78 5.43 10.11
CA ARG A 190 -3.61 5.30 8.91
C ARG A 190 -5.02 4.80 9.19
N GLN A 191 -5.23 4.08 10.30
CA GLN A 191 -6.57 3.65 10.74
C GLN A 191 -7.38 4.77 11.42
N GLU A 192 -6.75 5.92 11.74
CA GLU A 192 -7.45 7.04 12.35
C GLU A 192 -8.45 7.67 11.37
N ILE A 193 -9.74 7.42 11.59
CA ILE A 193 -10.80 8.04 10.81
C ILE A 193 -11.11 9.41 11.41
N GLN A 194 -10.82 10.46 10.63
CA GLN A 194 -11.19 11.81 11.02
C GLN A 194 -12.71 11.95 11.14
N ALA A 195 -13.16 12.29 12.35
CA ALA A 195 -14.53 12.68 12.62
C ALA A 195 -14.84 14.02 11.91
N PRO A 196 -15.96 14.14 11.17
CA PRO A 196 -16.29 15.38 10.45
C PRO A 196 -16.25 16.65 11.32
N GLU A 197 -16.71 16.55 12.57
CA GLU A 197 -16.69 17.65 13.52
C GLU A 197 -15.28 18.17 13.87
N GLU A 198 -14.25 17.37 13.61
CA GLU A 198 -12.84 17.71 13.87
C GLU A 198 -12.07 18.08 12.59
N ALA A 199 -12.71 18.05 11.42
CA ALA A 199 -12.07 18.36 10.12
C ALA A 199 -11.44 19.76 10.05
N TRP A 200 -11.92 20.70 10.86
CA TRP A 200 -11.38 22.06 10.92
C TRP A 200 -9.97 22.12 11.53
N ARG A 201 -9.54 21.10 12.29
CA ARG A 201 -8.22 21.08 12.95
C ARG A 201 -7.07 20.96 11.96
N ASP A 202 -7.31 20.32 10.82
CA ASP A 202 -6.30 20.16 9.76
C ASP A 202 -6.14 21.40 8.88
N ILE A 203 -7.02 22.39 9.05
CA ILE A 203 -6.92 23.67 8.34
C ILE A 203 -5.85 24.51 9.03
N THR A 204 -4.65 24.51 8.46
CA THR A 204 -3.41 25.01 9.07
C THR A 204 -3.42 26.47 9.51
N ASN A 205 -4.32 27.30 8.97
CA ASN A 205 -4.50 28.70 9.33
C ASN A 205 -5.75 28.97 10.18
N ALA A 206 -6.46 27.94 10.65
CA ALA A 206 -7.64 28.07 11.52
C ALA A 206 -7.33 28.84 12.81
N TRP A 207 -6.10 28.76 13.31
CA TRP A 207 -5.64 29.48 14.51
C TRP A 207 -5.71 31.01 14.39
N GLN A 208 -5.80 31.55 13.17
CA GLN A 208 -5.91 32.99 12.92
C GLN A 208 -7.33 33.52 13.14
N LEU A 209 -8.33 32.63 13.22
CA LEU A 209 -9.74 32.98 13.28
C LEU A 209 -10.18 33.34 14.71
N ARG A 210 -11.02 34.37 14.84
CA ARG A 210 -11.71 34.68 16.11
C ARG A 210 -12.81 33.64 16.38
N THR A 211 -13.28 33.55 17.63
CA THR A 211 -14.23 32.53 18.09
C THR A 211 -15.45 32.32 17.16
N ARG A 212 -16.11 33.41 16.72
CA ARG A 212 -17.29 33.29 15.84
C ARG A 212 -16.94 32.82 14.42
N GLN A 213 -15.77 33.19 13.92
CA GLN A 213 -15.25 32.72 12.62
C GLN A 213 -14.83 31.26 12.70
N LEU A 214 -14.18 30.86 13.79
CA LEU A 214 -13.80 29.48 14.04
C LEU A 214 -15.02 28.57 14.15
N ALA A 215 -16.07 29.00 14.86
CA ALA A 215 -17.34 28.27 14.91
C ALA A 215 -17.98 28.09 13.51
N CYS A 216 -17.84 29.09 12.63
CA CYS A 216 -18.27 28.96 11.24
C CYS A 216 -17.41 27.95 10.47
N LEU A 217 -16.09 27.99 10.64
CA LEU A 217 -15.16 27.04 10.01
C LEU A 217 -15.45 25.60 10.43
N GLN A 218 -15.74 25.35 11.72
CA GLN A 218 -16.13 24.05 12.24
C GLN A 218 -17.33 23.46 11.48
N LEU A 219 -18.40 24.23 11.34
CA LEU A 219 -19.60 23.79 10.61
C LEU A 219 -19.35 23.57 9.11
N LEU A 220 -18.57 24.45 8.49
CA LEU A 220 -18.23 24.34 7.06
C LEU A 220 -17.35 23.12 6.77
N ALA A 221 -16.34 22.87 7.62
CA ALA A 221 -15.43 21.75 7.47
C ALA A 221 -16.13 20.41 7.68
N ASP A 222 -16.99 20.29 8.71
CA ASP A 222 -17.84 19.12 8.92
C ASP A 222 -18.69 18.83 7.68
N TRP A 223 -19.48 19.83 7.24
CA TRP A 223 -20.34 19.67 6.08
C TRP A 223 -19.55 19.28 4.82
N ARG A 224 -18.40 19.92 4.59
CA ARG A 224 -17.56 19.66 3.42
C ARG A 224 -17.01 18.23 3.44
N LEU A 225 -16.52 17.74 4.59
CA LEU A 225 -15.97 16.38 4.67
C LEU A 225 -17.06 15.33 4.49
N ARG A 226 -18.24 15.52 5.09
CA ARG A 226 -19.40 14.65 4.83
C ARG A 226 -19.79 14.66 3.35
N LYS A 227 -19.85 15.84 2.74
CA LYS A 227 -20.23 15.99 1.34
C LYS A 227 -19.20 15.39 0.38
N ALA A 228 -17.91 15.52 0.67
CA ALA A 228 -16.85 14.87 -0.10
C ALA A 228 -17.02 13.34 -0.06
N ARG A 229 -17.14 12.76 1.13
CA ARG A 229 -17.39 11.30 1.28
C ARG A 229 -18.68 10.81 0.61
N GLU A 230 -19.74 11.62 0.61
CA GLU A 230 -21.01 11.30 -0.05
C GLU A 230 -20.90 11.33 -1.58
N ARG A 231 -20.10 12.24 -2.12
CA ARG A 231 -19.96 12.44 -3.57
C ARG A 231 -18.83 11.63 -4.20
N ASP A 232 -17.98 11.04 -3.36
CA ASP A 232 -16.65 10.57 -3.73
C ASP A 232 -15.88 11.65 -4.47
#